data_AF-A0A5A8TRR9-F1
#
_entry.id   AF-A0A5A8TRR9-F1
#
_cell.length_a   1.000
_cell.length_b   1.000
_cell.length_c   1.000
_cell.angle_alpha   90.00
_cell.angle_beta   90.00
_cell.angle_gamma   90.00
#
_symmetry.space_group_name_H-M   'P 1'
#
loop_
_entity.id
_entity.type
_entity.pdbx_description
1 polymer ?
#
loop_
_entity_poly.entity_id
_entity_poly.type
_entity_poly.pdbx_seq_one_letter_code
_entity_poly.pdbx_strand_id
1 'polypeptide(L)'
;MYSLSAGDTNAFTIDPTTGVITANAEFDFEAPIDAGTDNIYNLSITVIDDDNNTNSVNVIITVENVSENTLTIAEQNLSIAENVAIGTTVGTVATTGDITAFEITAGDTTTFAIDNTGIITTIAELDYEATQTYVLSVKISGADTADAFKTAQITINVANVDNEFFFNGVRYFSVTNATTNRTWLDRNLGASQVATSSDDVAAFGGLYQFGRPADGHQLRNSDDTATKTDSITPNNALFFQRNEDWTTADSDYSLRLAAWSSIDGSGICPVGYRVPTGAELLAERASWSGNNNAGAFASNLKLPAAAQRKQGGIQNSDDGFYWANNLNSSGDVQRMTISRGLFGRPAGSGFSVRCILNEGSTSVPMPVAPLTITDQTSEIVENSANGTA
;
A
#
# COMPACT_ATOMS: atom_id res chain seq x y z
N MET A 1 -39.95 -42.14 -51.82
CA MET A 1 -39.48 -40.75 -51.63
C MET A 1 -40.13 -40.16 -50.38
N TYR A 2 -39.36 -39.52 -49.51
CA TYR A 2 -39.87 -38.79 -48.33
C TYR A 2 -40.13 -37.32 -48.66
N SER A 3 -41.17 -36.74 -48.08
CA SER A 3 -41.48 -35.30 -48.19
C SER A 3 -42.19 -34.79 -46.94
N LEU A 4 -41.93 -33.53 -46.57
CA LEU A 4 -42.73 -32.80 -45.58
C LEU A 4 -44.00 -32.28 -46.27
N SER A 5 -45.17 -32.73 -45.85
CA SER A 5 -46.44 -32.49 -46.54
C SER A 5 -47.38 -31.52 -45.83
N ALA A 6 -47.22 -31.33 -44.51
CA ALA A 6 -47.98 -30.34 -43.74
C ALA A 6 -47.30 -30.01 -42.39
N GLY A 7 -47.79 -28.96 -41.72
CA GLY A 7 -47.33 -28.53 -40.39
C GLY A 7 -46.20 -27.50 -40.45
N ASP A 8 -45.30 -27.53 -39.48
CA ASP A 8 -44.21 -26.55 -39.29
C ASP A 8 -43.01 -26.76 -40.26
N THR A 9 -43.34 -27.00 -41.53
CA THR A 9 -42.39 -27.39 -42.59
C THR A 9 -41.36 -26.31 -42.93
N ASN A 10 -41.53 -25.06 -42.49
CA ASN A 10 -40.55 -24.00 -42.71
C ASN A 10 -39.30 -24.16 -41.82
N ALA A 11 -39.45 -24.78 -40.65
CA ALA A 11 -38.38 -24.95 -39.67
C ALA A 11 -37.49 -26.18 -39.93
N PHE A 12 -37.87 -27.04 -40.87
CA PHE A 12 -37.18 -28.31 -41.13
C PHE A 12 -37.09 -28.62 -42.61
N THR A 13 -36.11 -29.45 -42.97
CA THR A 13 -36.03 -30.14 -44.27
C THR A 13 -36.00 -31.65 -44.04
N ILE A 14 -36.37 -32.42 -45.06
CA ILE A 14 -36.26 -33.89 -45.02
C ILE A 14 -35.50 -34.39 -46.24
N ASP A 15 -34.54 -35.28 -46.02
CA ASP A 15 -33.84 -35.94 -47.11
C ASP A 15 -34.80 -36.92 -47.81
N PRO A 16 -35.02 -36.79 -49.15
CA PRO A 16 -36.03 -37.56 -49.87
C PRO A 16 -35.72 -39.05 -50.01
N THR A 17 -34.48 -39.48 -49.74
CA THR A 17 -34.01 -40.87 -49.85
C THR A 17 -33.86 -41.53 -48.48
N THR A 18 -33.31 -40.82 -47.50
CA THR A 18 -32.99 -41.36 -46.17
C THR A 18 -34.05 -41.06 -45.11
N GLY A 19 -34.90 -40.05 -45.35
CA GLY A 19 -35.92 -39.60 -44.38
C GLY A 19 -35.34 -38.82 -43.19
N VAL A 20 -34.05 -38.47 -43.21
CA VAL A 20 -33.42 -37.66 -42.16
C VAL A 20 -34.02 -36.26 -42.15
N ILE A 21 -34.55 -35.86 -41.00
CA ILE A 21 -35.07 -34.51 -40.76
C ILE A 21 -33.91 -33.63 -40.26
N THR A 22 -33.71 -32.49 -40.88
CA THR A 22 -32.66 -31.53 -40.52
C THR A 22 -33.29 -30.19 -40.19
N ALA A 23 -32.85 -29.57 -39.09
CA ALA A 23 -33.23 -28.20 -38.75
C ALA A 23 -32.86 -27.23 -39.88
N ASN A 24 -33.76 -26.31 -40.18
CA ASN A 24 -33.59 -25.26 -41.20
C ASN A 24 -33.62 -23.85 -40.58
N ALA A 25 -33.64 -23.77 -39.26
CA ALA A 25 -33.68 -22.53 -38.48
C ALA A 25 -32.96 -22.73 -37.14
N GLU A 26 -32.60 -21.62 -36.49
CA GLU A 26 -32.22 -21.59 -35.08
C GLU A 26 -33.49 -21.64 -34.21
N PHE A 27 -33.43 -22.37 -33.09
CA PHE A 27 -34.54 -22.51 -32.15
C PHE A 27 -34.22 -21.73 -30.88
N ASP A 28 -35.14 -20.86 -30.46
CA ASP A 28 -35.13 -20.08 -29.22
C ASP A 28 -36.42 -20.43 -28.47
N PHE A 29 -36.30 -20.97 -27.26
CA PHE A 29 -37.47 -21.44 -26.50
C PHE A 29 -38.40 -20.29 -26.12
N GLU A 30 -37.84 -19.10 -25.89
CA GLU A 30 -38.54 -17.87 -25.52
C GLU A 30 -39.10 -17.14 -26.75
N ALA A 31 -38.62 -17.46 -27.95
CA ALA A 31 -39.09 -16.93 -29.23
C ALA A 31 -39.41 -18.04 -30.26
N PRO A 32 -40.41 -18.90 -29.99
CA PRO A 32 -40.77 -19.99 -30.90
C PRO A 32 -41.25 -19.48 -32.26
N ILE A 33 -40.82 -20.18 -33.32
CA ILE A 33 -41.17 -19.87 -34.72
C ILE A 33 -42.20 -20.85 -35.30
N ASP A 34 -42.70 -21.79 -34.49
CA ASP A 34 -43.78 -22.70 -34.87
C ASP A 34 -45.12 -21.96 -35.00
N ALA A 35 -46.06 -22.54 -35.74
CA ALA A 35 -47.36 -21.91 -36.01
C ALA A 35 -48.23 -21.71 -34.76
N GLY A 36 -47.95 -22.41 -33.66
CA GLY A 36 -48.63 -22.33 -32.37
C GLY A 36 -47.90 -21.51 -31.31
N THR A 37 -46.64 -21.14 -31.54
CA THR A 37 -45.74 -20.48 -30.58
C THR A 37 -45.65 -21.22 -29.24
N ASP A 38 -45.68 -22.55 -29.28
CA ASP A 38 -45.76 -23.42 -28.09
C ASP A 38 -44.55 -24.34 -27.91
N ASN A 39 -43.50 -24.19 -28.74
CA ASN A 39 -42.31 -25.04 -28.78
C ASN A 39 -42.59 -26.51 -29.18
N ILE A 40 -43.76 -26.78 -29.78
CA ILE A 40 -44.16 -28.09 -30.29
C ILE A 40 -44.30 -28.02 -31.82
N TYR A 41 -43.28 -28.49 -32.52
CA TYR A 41 -43.26 -28.53 -33.97
C TYR A 41 -43.92 -29.80 -34.48
N ASN A 42 -45.07 -29.64 -35.14
CA ASN A 42 -45.87 -30.70 -35.70
C ASN A 42 -45.54 -30.85 -37.19
N LEU A 43 -45.03 -32.01 -37.59
CA LEU A 43 -44.69 -32.31 -38.99
C LEU A 43 -45.55 -33.47 -39.49
N SER A 44 -46.14 -33.34 -40.68
CA SER A 44 -46.69 -34.48 -41.41
C SER A 44 -45.71 -34.88 -42.51
N ILE A 45 -45.29 -36.15 -42.50
CA ILE A 45 -44.35 -36.72 -43.46
C ILE A 45 -45.12 -37.67 -44.35
N THR A 46 -45.02 -37.48 -45.67
CA THR A 46 -45.58 -38.39 -46.66
C THR A 46 -44.46 -39.16 -47.34
N VAL A 47 -44.66 -40.48 -47.45
CA VAL A 47 -43.85 -41.38 -48.27
C VAL A 47 -44.63 -41.80 -49.50
N ILE A 48 -43.96 -41.78 -50.65
CA ILE A 48 -44.48 -42.25 -51.94
C ILE A 48 -43.59 -43.38 -52.46
N ASP A 49 -44.18 -44.51 -52.87
CA ASP A 49 -43.47 -45.60 -53.53
C ASP A 49 -43.42 -45.42 -55.08
N ASP A 50 -42.74 -46.32 -55.77
CA ASP A 50 -42.57 -46.25 -57.24
C ASP A 50 -43.90 -46.48 -58.00
N ASP A 51 -44.91 -47.05 -57.35
CA ASP A 51 -46.24 -47.31 -57.88
C ASP A 51 -47.24 -46.17 -57.55
N ASN A 52 -46.74 -45.04 -57.04
CA ASN A 52 -47.51 -43.86 -56.58
C ASN A 52 -48.45 -44.12 -55.38
N ASN A 53 -48.25 -45.19 -54.62
CA ASN A 53 -48.97 -45.34 -53.35
C ASN A 53 -48.36 -44.40 -52.31
N THR A 54 -49.23 -43.75 -51.52
CA THR A 54 -48.81 -42.79 -50.51
C THR A 54 -49.24 -43.20 -49.11
N ASN A 55 -48.38 -42.99 -48.11
CA ASN A 55 -48.75 -43.09 -46.70
C ASN A 55 -48.18 -41.90 -45.92
N SER A 56 -48.85 -41.49 -44.84
CA SER A 56 -48.44 -40.32 -44.05
C SER A 56 -48.34 -40.64 -42.56
N VAL A 57 -47.39 -39.99 -41.88
CA VAL A 57 -47.19 -40.08 -40.43
C VAL A 57 -46.98 -38.70 -39.84
N ASN A 58 -47.43 -38.49 -38.60
CA ASN A 58 -47.17 -37.27 -37.86
C ASN A 58 -45.96 -37.46 -36.93
N VAL A 59 -45.05 -36.48 -36.94
CA VAL A 59 -43.87 -36.41 -36.07
C VAL A 59 -43.97 -35.13 -35.25
N ILE A 60 -43.64 -35.23 -33.96
CA ILE A 60 -43.60 -34.11 -33.04
C ILE A 60 -42.15 -33.90 -32.62
N ILE A 61 -41.65 -32.68 -32.78
CA ILE A 61 -40.34 -32.24 -32.31
C ILE A 61 -40.57 -31.16 -31.26
N THR A 62 -40.00 -31.32 -30.07
CA THR A 62 -40.09 -30.34 -28.99
C THR A 62 -38.74 -29.67 -28.76
N VAL A 63 -38.74 -28.37 -28.52
CA VAL A 63 -37.55 -27.63 -28.06
C VAL A 63 -37.53 -27.69 -26.54
N GLU A 64 -36.41 -28.09 -25.96
CA GLU A 64 -36.22 -28.06 -24.50
C GLU A 64 -35.77 -26.66 -24.08
N ASN A 65 -36.36 -26.12 -23.01
CA ASN A 65 -35.89 -24.88 -22.39
C ASN A 65 -34.55 -25.15 -21.72
N VAL A 66 -33.54 -24.36 -22.08
CA VAL A 66 -32.27 -24.29 -21.35
C VAL A 66 -32.29 -22.95 -20.60
N SER A 67 -31.68 -22.87 -19.42
CA SER A 67 -31.60 -21.57 -18.74
C SER A 67 -30.57 -20.69 -19.45
N GLU A 68 -31.02 -19.71 -20.24
CA GLU A 68 -30.13 -18.69 -20.81
C GLU A 68 -29.81 -17.65 -19.73
N ASN A 69 -28.54 -17.53 -19.37
CA ASN A 69 -28.11 -16.55 -18.39
C ASN A 69 -27.14 -15.58 -19.03
N THR A 70 -27.67 -14.45 -19.49
CA THR A 70 -26.86 -13.44 -20.14
C THR A 70 -25.94 -12.76 -19.13
N LEU A 71 -24.65 -13.06 -19.27
CA LEU A 71 -23.63 -12.43 -18.48
C LEU A 71 -23.36 -11.04 -19.03
N THR A 72 -23.26 -10.05 -18.15
CA THR A 72 -22.75 -8.73 -18.55
C THR A 72 -21.69 -8.21 -17.61
N ILE A 73 -20.68 -7.60 -18.21
CA ILE A 73 -19.64 -6.81 -17.57
C ILE A 73 -19.30 -5.67 -18.54
N ALA A 74 -19.21 -4.46 -18.02
CA ALA A 74 -18.84 -3.27 -18.80
C ALA A 74 -17.51 -2.70 -18.30
N GLU A 75 -16.93 -1.80 -19.08
CA GLU A 75 -15.79 -1.00 -18.63
C GLU A 75 -16.17 -0.18 -17.40
N GLN A 76 -15.28 -0.17 -16.41
CA GLN A 76 -15.53 0.50 -15.13
C GLN A 76 -14.31 1.30 -14.70
N ASN A 77 -14.57 2.36 -13.97
CA ASN A 77 -13.54 3.18 -13.33
C ASN A 77 -13.71 3.07 -11.81
N LEU A 78 -12.67 2.59 -11.16
CA LEU A 78 -12.52 2.61 -9.71
C LEU A 78 -11.44 3.63 -9.34
N SER A 79 -11.42 4.04 -8.07
CA SER A 79 -10.41 4.94 -7.56
C SER A 79 -9.99 4.54 -6.15
N ILE A 80 -8.71 4.67 -5.85
CA ILE A 80 -8.18 4.42 -4.51
C ILE A 80 -7.04 5.39 -4.22
N ALA A 81 -6.93 5.84 -2.97
CA ALA A 81 -5.80 6.66 -2.52
C ALA A 81 -4.49 5.85 -2.53
N GLU A 82 -3.37 6.49 -2.82
CA GLU A 82 -2.07 5.79 -2.84
C GLU A 82 -1.62 5.28 -1.45
N ASN A 83 -1.99 5.99 -0.38
CA ASN A 83 -1.49 5.75 0.97
C ASN A 83 -2.31 4.71 1.76
N VAL A 84 -3.12 3.89 1.08
CA VAL A 84 -3.89 2.81 1.69
C VAL A 84 -2.99 1.65 2.10
N ALA A 85 -3.39 0.92 3.14
CA ALA A 85 -2.71 -0.32 3.52
C ALA A 85 -2.85 -1.40 2.43
N ILE A 86 -1.89 -2.32 2.37
CA ILE A 86 -2.03 -3.58 1.62
C ILE A 86 -3.25 -4.35 2.15
N GLY A 87 -4.06 -4.91 1.25
CA GLY A 87 -5.32 -5.60 1.55
C GLY A 87 -6.54 -4.69 1.55
N THR A 88 -6.39 -3.40 1.21
CA THR A 88 -7.52 -2.46 1.14
C THR A 88 -8.39 -2.76 -0.07
N THR A 89 -9.71 -2.76 0.13
CA THR A 89 -10.69 -2.89 -0.95
C THR A 89 -10.69 -1.66 -1.86
N VAL A 90 -10.47 -1.87 -3.15
CA VAL A 90 -10.59 -0.85 -4.21
C VAL A 90 -12.05 -0.68 -4.61
N GLY A 91 -12.78 -1.78 -4.74
CA GLY A 91 -14.19 -1.79 -5.11
C GLY A 91 -14.65 -3.19 -5.55
N THR A 92 -15.92 -3.31 -5.87
CA THR A 92 -16.53 -4.53 -6.41
C THR A 92 -16.88 -4.32 -7.88
N VAL A 93 -16.50 -5.26 -8.73
CA VAL A 93 -16.83 -5.23 -10.17
C VAL A 93 -18.33 -5.40 -10.36
N ALA A 94 -18.97 -4.43 -11.02
CA ALA A 94 -20.38 -4.51 -11.36
C ALA A 94 -20.62 -5.47 -12.53
N THR A 95 -21.54 -6.41 -12.36
CA THR A 95 -21.91 -7.44 -13.33
C THR A 95 -23.40 -7.75 -13.27
N THR A 96 -23.95 -8.40 -14.30
CA THR A 96 -25.27 -9.04 -14.25
C THR A 96 -25.21 -10.49 -14.71
N GLY A 97 -26.20 -11.28 -14.29
CA GLY A 97 -26.26 -12.72 -14.50
C GLY A 97 -25.77 -13.52 -13.30
N ASP A 98 -25.86 -14.84 -13.35
CA ASP A 98 -25.36 -15.73 -12.30
C ASP A 98 -23.89 -16.05 -12.54
N ILE A 99 -23.03 -15.23 -11.93
CA ILE A 99 -21.57 -15.36 -12.04
C ILE A 99 -21.09 -16.51 -11.16
N THR A 100 -20.28 -17.39 -11.73
CA THR A 100 -19.65 -18.52 -11.04
C THR A 100 -18.19 -18.27 -10.69
N ALA A 101 -17.50 -17.38 -11.40
CA ALA A 101 -16.10 -17.03 -11.14
C ALA A 101 -15.72 -15.64 -11.66
N PHE A 102 -14.73 -15.04 -11.00
CA PHE A 102 -14.03 -13.82 -11.42
C PHE A 102 -12.54 -14.11 -11.57
N GLU A 103 -11.90 -13.48 -12.55
CA GLU A 103 -10.46 -13.65 -12.82
C GLU A 103 -9.87 -12.37 -13.44
N ILE A 104 -8.72 -11.91 -12.95
CA ILE A 104 -7.91 -10.92 -13.68
C ILE A 104 -7.06 -11.69 -14.70
N THR A 105 -7.36 -11.50 -15.99
CA THR A 105 -6.72 -12.21 -17.11
C THR A 105 -5.53 -11.47 -17.71
N ALA A 106 -5.46 -10.15 -17.52
CA ALA A 106 -4.33 -9.31 -17.91
C ALA A 106 -4.30 -8.01 -17.08
N GLY A 107 -3.17 -7.32 -17.09
CA GLY A 107 -2.92 -6.14 -16.25
C GLY A 107 -1.95 -6.45 -15.12
N ASP A 108 -1.95 -5.62 -14.08
CA ASP A 108 -1.03 -5.77 -12.94
C ASP A 108 -1.63 -6.64 -11.84
N THR A 109 -1.32 -7.94 -11.89
CA THR A 109 -1.69 -8.93 -10.87
C THR A 109 -0.69 -9.01 -9.71
N THR A 110 0.33 -8.13 -9.69
CA THR A 110 1.27 -8.01 -8.58
C THR A 110 0.88 -6.90 -7.61
N THR A 111 0.08 -5.93 -8.09
CA THR A 111 -0.45 -4.82 -7.30
C THR A 111 -1.90 -5.05 -6.88
N PHE A 112 -2.70 -5.75 -7.71
CA PHE A 112 -4.11 -6.01 -7.43
C PHE A 112 -4.48 -7.50 -7.53
N ALA A 113 -5.45 -7.89 -6.71
CA ALA A 113 -6.09 -9.20 -6.77
C ALA A 113 -7.61 -9.03 -6.81
N ILE A 114 -8.32 -10.01 -7.40
CA ILE A 114 -9.78 -10.10 -7.37
C ILE A 114 -10.18 -11.40 -6.67
N ASP A 115 -11.21 -11.36 -5.82
CA ASP A 115 -11.78 -12.57 -5.22
C ASP A 115 -12.98 -13.13 -6.01
N ASN A 116 -13.50 -14.28 -5.59
CA ASN A 116 -14.62 -14.95 -6.24
C ASN A 116 -15.96 -14.20 -6.11
N THR A 117 -16.01 -13.12 -5.33
CA THR A 117 -17.17 -12.23 -5.20
C THR A 117 -17.03 -10.95 -6.03
N GLY A 118 -15.94 -10.83 -6.79
CA GLY A 118 -15.67 -9.68 -7.65
C GLY A 118 -15.06 -8.49 -6.92
N ILE A 119 -14.60 -8.66 -5.67
CA ILE A 119 -13.94 -7.58 -4.91
C ILE A 119 -12.48 -7.49 -5.33
N ILE A 120 -12.06 -6.30 -5.75
CA ILE A 120 -10.67 -5.98 -6.05
C ILE A 120 -10.00 -5.42 -4.78
N THR A 121 -8.81 -5.93 -4.46
CA THR A 121 -7.99 -5.51 -3.31
C THR A 121 -6.56 -5.18 -3.71
N THR A 122 -5.90 -4.31 -2.95
CA THR A 122 -4.45 -4.06 -3.09
C THR A 122 -3.65 -5.21 -2.49
N ILE A 123 -2.58 -5.63 -3.16
CA ILE A 123 -1.62 -6.63 -2.64
C ILE A 123 -0.17 -6.12 -2.63
N ALA A 124 0.04 -4.87 -3.08
CA ALA A 124 1.27 -4.11 -2.95
C ALA A 124 0.97 -2.64 -2.58
N GLU A 125 1.99 -1.89 -2.18
CA GLU A 125 1.89 -0.45 -1.95
C GLU A 125 1.65 0.30 -3.27
N LEU A 126 0.88 1.38 -3.21
CA LEU A 126 0.64 2.27 -4.35
C LEU A 126 1.51 3.53 -4.20
N ASP A 127 1.91 4.09 -5.33
CA ASP A 127 2.71 5.31 -5.43
C ASP A 127 2.19 6.07 -6.64
N TYR A 128 1.50 7.19 -6.40
CA TYR A 128 0.91 8.01 -7.44
C TYR A 128 1.98 8.62 -8.34
N GLU A 129 3.10 9.04 -7.78
CA GLU A 129 4.21 9.62 -8.53
C GLU A 129 4.85 8.59 -9.48
N ALA A 130 4.83 7.30 -9.14
CA ALA A 130 5.27 6.21 -10.00
C ALA A 130 4.21 5.81 -11.05
N THR A 131 2.99 5.49 -10.60
CA THR A 131 1.93 4.97 -11.47
C THR A 131 0.55 5.49 -11.05
N GLN A 132 -0.05 6.32 -11.90
CA GLN A 132 -1.34 6.97 -11.62
C GLN A 132 -2.56 6.13 -12.00
N THR A 133 -2.39 5.16 -12.90
CA THR A 133 -3.50 4.40 -13.46
C THR A 133 -3.09 2.98 -13.79
N TYR A 134 -3.96 2.03 -13.42
CA TYR A 134 -3.85 0.62 -13.78
C TYR A 134 -5.06 0.20 -14.60
N VAL A 135 -4.86 -0.64 -15.61
CA VAL A 135 -5.95 -1.20 -16.42
C VAL A 135 -5.91 -2.72 -16.30
N LEU A 136 -6.94 -3.30 -15.69
CA LEU A 136 -7.09 -4.74 -15.49
C LEU A 136 -8.11 -5.30 -16.50
N SER A 137 -7.79 -6.40 -17.16
CA SER A 137 -8.76 -7.18 -17.95
C SER A 137 -9.43 -8.20 -17.04
N VAL A 138 -10.67 -7.95 -16.64
CA VAL A 138 -11.42 -8.85 -15.76
C VAL A 138 -12.36 -9.73 -16.58
N LYS A 139 -12.29 -11.04 -16.32
CA LYS A 139 -13.18 -12.06 -16.87
C LYS A 139 -14.19 -12.49 -15.82
N ILE A 140 -15.45 -12.60 -16.24
CA ILE A 140 -16.53 -13.24 -15.50
C ILE A 140 -16.92 -14.53 -16.21
N SER A 141 -17.23 -15.58 -15.45
CA SER A 141 -17.70 -16.86 -15.99
C SER A 141 -19.09 -17.19 -15.45
N GLY A 142 -19.89 -17.89 -16.24
CA GLY A 142 -21.25 -18.34 -15.89
C GLY A 142 -21.40 -19.85 -16.05
N ALA A 143 -22.60 -20.35 -15.78
CA ALA A 143 -22.93 -21.77 -15.95
C ALA A 143 -23.42 -22.12 -17.37
N ASP A 144 -23.93 -21.14 -18.11
CA ASP A 144 -24.41 -21.31 -19.48
C ASP A 144 -23.23 -21.49 -20.44
N THR A 145 -23.16 -22.63 -21.13
CA THR A 145 -22.07 -22.91 -22.08
C THR A 145 -22.12 -22.05 -23.35
N ALA A 146 -23.29 -21.53 -23.72
CA ALA A 146 -23.45 -20.64 -24.87
C ALA A 146 -22.94 -19.21 -24.57
N ASP A 147 -23.07 -18.77 -23.31
CA ASP A 147 -22.50 -17.51 -22.80
C ASP A 147 -21.52 -17.73 -21.64
N ALA A 148 -20.53 -18.60 -21.87
CA ALA A 148 -19.67 -19.12 -20.80
C ALA A 148 -18.83 -18.06 -20.08
N PHE A 149 -18.45 -16.98 -20.75
CA PHE A 149 -17.68 -15.89 -20.16
C PHE A 149 -17.82 -14.56 -20.90
N LYS A 150 -17.60 -13.47 -20.17
CA LYS A 150 -17.39 -12.11 -20.72
C LYS A 150 -16.16 -11.48 -20.10
N THR A 151 -15.59 -10.48 -20.78
CA THR A 151 -14.44 -9.71 -20.30
C THR A 151 -14.66 -8.22 -20.45
N ALA A 152 -14.15 -7.42 -19.51
CA ALA A 152 -14.09 -5.96 -19.64
C ALA A 152 -12.82 -5.39 -19.00
N GLN A 153 -12.49 -4.16 -19.40
CA GLN A 153 -11.41 -3.39 -18.78
C GLN A 153 -11.91 -2.65 -17.54
N ILE A 154 -11.24 -2.88 -16.42
CA ILE A 154 -11.46 -2.16 -15.16
C ILE A 154 -10.26 -1.24 -14.95
N THR A 155 -10.50 0.06 -15.02
CA THR A 155 -9.49 1.09 -14.81
C THR A 155 -9.47 1.48 -13.34
N ILE A 156 -8.32 1.40 -12.69
CA ILE A 156 -8.12 1.84 -11.31
C ILE A 156 -7.28 3.11 -11.35
N ASN A 157 -7.88 4.21 -10.90
CA ASN A 157 -7.21 5.50 -10.78
C ASN A 157 -6.63 5.63 -9.36
N VAL A 158 -5.32 5.81 -9.28
CA VAL A 158 -4.68 6.14 -8.01
C VAL A 158 -4.90 7.62 -7.76
N ALA A 159 -5.48 7.97 -6.62
CA ALA A 159 -5.60 9.35 -6.18
C ALA A 159 -4.33 9.74 -5.43
N ASN A 160 -3.69 10.83 -5.89
CA ASN A 160 -2.58 11.44 -5.17
C ASN A 160 -3.05 11.84 -3.77
N VAL A 161 -2.34 11.39 -2.76
CA VAL A 161 -2.41 11.93 -1.42
C VAL A 161 -1.11 12.67 -1.18
N ASP A 162 -1.19 13.99 -1.27
CA ASP A 162 -0.08 14.85 -0.94
C ASP A 162 0.44 14.46 0.45
N ASN A 163 1.64 13.90 0.46
CA ASN A 163 2.34 13.37 1.62
C ASN A 163 3.74 14.00 1.70
N GLU A 164 4.04 14.90 0.76
CA GLU A 164 5.32 15.56 0.57
C GLU A 164 5.31 16.92 1.25
N PHE A 165 6.43 17.27 1.87
CA PHE A 165 6.67 18.63 2.32
C PHE A 165 8.15 18.91 2.48
N PHE A 166 8.49 20.21 2.56
CA PHE A 166 9.84 20.65 2.85
C PHE A 166 9.95 21.06 4.31
N PHE A 167 10.97 20.53 5.00
CA PHE A 167 11.34 20.95 6.34
C PHE A 167 12.84 21.21 6.40
N ASN A 168 13.21 22.45 6.79
CA ASN A 168 14.60 22.93 6.83
C ASN A 168 15.38 22.65 5.53
N GLY A 169 14.75 22.91 4.38
CA GLY A 169 15.37 22.73 3.05
C GLY A 169 15.50 21.28 2.60
N VAL A 170 15.06 20.30 3.39
CA VAL A 170 15.03 18.89 3.02
C VAL A 170 13.60 18.47 2.67
N ARG A 171 13.46 17.70 1.59
CA ARG A 171 12.21 17.09 1.14
C ARG A 171 11.92 15.84 1.98
N TYR A 172 10.73 15.78 2.59
CA TYR A 172 10.26 14.64 3.37
C TYR A 172 8.95 14.10 2.81
N PHE A 173 8.71 12.82 3.08
CA PHE A 173 7.45 12.14 2.82
C PHE A 173 6.87 11.55 4.10
N SER A 174 5.56 11.39 4.13
CA SER A 174 4.83 10.74 5.22
C SER A 174 4.63 9.25 4.88
N VAL A 175 5.10 8.34 5.74
CA VAL A 175 4.99 6.89 5.55
C VAL A 175 4.13 6.29 6.65
N THR A 176 3.07 5.59 6.29
CA THR A 176 2.18 4.91 7.24
C THR A 176 2.58 3.44 7.38
N ASN A 177 2.85 3.00 8.62
CA ASN A 177 2.95 1.58 8.92
C ASN A 177 1.52 1.02 9.02
N ALA A 178 1.15 0.15 8.06
CA ALA A 178 -0.18 -0.45 7.99
C ALA A 178 -0.55 -1.32 9.21
N THR A 179 0.45 -1.90 9.90
CA THR A 179 0.23 -2.75 11.08
C THR A 179 -0.10 -1.92 12.31
N THR A 180 0.60 -0.80 12.52
CA THR A 180 0.37 0.08 13.67
C THR A 180 -0.63 1.19 13.39
N ASN A 181 -0.97 1.42 12.12
CA ASN A 181 -1.73 2.55 11.63
C ASN A 181 -1.18 3.91 12.10
N ARG A 182 0.14 4.01 12.22
CA ARG A 182 0.86 5.23 12.58
C ARG A 182 1.67 5.74 11.40
N THR A 183 1.66 7.06 11.22
CA THR A 183 2.40 7.75 10.17
C THR A 183 3.68 8.36 10.72
N TRP A 184 4.77 8.20 10.00
CA TRP A 184 6.13 8.60 10.37
C TRP A 184 6.77 9.38 9.23
N LEU A 185 7.89 10.05 9.50
CA LEU A 185 8.74 10.54 8.42
C LEU A 185 9.40 9.37 7.67
N ASP A 186 9.55 9.51 6.35
CA ASP A 186 10.22 8.54 5.48
C ASP A 186 11.72 8.35 5.78
N ARG A 187 12.36 9.34 6.42
CA ARG A 187 13.77 9.28 6.86
C ARG A 187 14.01 9.92 8.24
N ASN A 188 15.19 9.65 8.81
CA ASN A 188 15.59 10.26 10.08
C ASN A 188 15.72 11.78 9.90
N LEU A 189 15.44 12.54 10.94
CA LEU A 189 15.54 14.00 10.89
C LEU A 189 16.97 14.42 10.52
N GLY A 190 17.10 15.20 9.45
CA GLY A 190 18.38 15.66 8.88
C GLY A 190 19.08 14.66 7.96
N ALA A 191 18.44 13.53 7.62
CA ALA A 191 18.96 12.60 6.61
C ALA A 191 18.74 13.13 5.19
N SER A 192 19.68 12.89 4.28
CA SER A 192 19.58 13.33 2.89
C SER A 192 18.78 12.36 2.02
N GLN A 193 18.64 11.09 2.44
CA GLN A 193 17.87 10.06 1.72
C GLN A 193 17.16 9.07 2.66
N VAL A 194 16.16 8.37 2.11
CA VAL A 194 15.64 7.13 2.71
C VAL A 194 16.74 6.07 2.62
N ALA A 195 16.86 5.23 3.65
CA ALA A 195 17.90 4.21 3.69
C ALA A 195 17.79 3.25 2.49
N THR A 196 18.93 3.05 1.83
CA THR A 196 19.11 2.06 0.74
C THR A 196 19.76 0.76 1.24
N SER A 197 20.30 0.77 2.46
CA SER A 197 20.84 -0.37 3.19
C SER A 197 20.76 -0.10 4.70
N SER A 198 20.97 -1.12 5.54
CA SER A 198 20.94 -0.92 6.99
C SER A 198 22.04 -0.01 7.51
N ASP A 199 23.16 0.12 6.81
CA ASP A 199 24.34 0.91 7.18
C ASP A 199 24.51 2.18 6.32
N ASP A 200 23.43 2.60 5.63
CA ASP A 200 23.42 3.81 4.80
C ASP A 200 23.63 5.08 5.65
N VAL A 201 24.86 5.60 5.63
CA VAL A 201 25.30 6.76 6.41
C VAL A 201 24.54 8.04 6.03
N ALA A 202 24.07 8.15 4.78
CA ALA A 202 23.26 9.28 4.33
C ALA A 202 21.83 9.26 4.93
N ALA A 203 21.37 8.09 5.38
CA ALA A 203 20.07 7.90 6.04
C ALA A 203 20.10 8.05 7.57
N PHE A 204 21.28 8.14 8.20
CA PHE A 204 21.38 8.19 9.66
C PHE A 204 20.74 9.45 10.28
N GLY A 205 20.74 10.56 9.55
CA GLY A 205 20.29 11.86 10.04
C GLY A 205 21.23 12.48 11.09
N GLY A 206 20.70 13.46 11.82
CA GLY A 206 21.39 14.13 12.93
C GLY A 206 21.40 13.30 14.21
N LEU A 207 22.39 13.54 15.07
CA LEU A 207 22.56 12.89 16.37
C LEU A 207 22.26 13.88 17.50
N TYR A 208 20.98 14.00 17.82
CA TYR A 208 20.45 14.99 18.75
C TYR A 208 20.73 14.63 20.20
N GLN A 209 20.98 15.63 21.05
CA GLN A 209 20.95 15.50 22.50
C GLN A 209 19.52 15.67 23.00
N PHE A 210 19.14 14.89 24.02
CA PHE A 210 17.74 14.80 24.43
C PHE A 210 17.16 16.16 24.81
N GLY A 211 16.04 16.53 24.21
CA GLY A 211 15.34 17.79 24.46
C GLY A 211 16.00 19.04 23.91
N ARG A 212 17.17 18.95 23.26
CA ARG A 212 17.90 20.12 22.76
C ARG A 212 17.35 20.54 21.39
N PRO A 213 17.14 21.85 21.14
CA PRO A 213 16.81 22.36 19.82
C PRO A 213 17.90 22.05 18.79
N ALA A 214 17.54 22.09 17.50
CA ALA A 214 18.51 21.98 16.41
C ALA A 214 19.34 23.28 16.28
N ASP A 215 20.38 23.41 17.10
CA ASP A 215 21.31 24.56 17.16
C ASP A 215 22.66 24.28 16.49
N GLY A 216 22.80 23.13 15.83
CA GLY A 216 24.02 22.67 15.15
C GLY A 216 24.74 21.55 15.89
N HIS A 217 24.44 21.31 17.17
CA HIS A 217 25.09 20.21 17.92
C HIS A 217 24.82 18.83 17.31
N GLN A 218 23.66 18.65 16.68
CA GLN A 218 23.22 17.38 16.09
C GLN A 218 24.04 16.99 14.85
N LEU A 219 24.77 17.95 14.26
CA LEU A 219 25.60 17.69 13.10
C LEU A 219 26.72 16.73 13.49
N ARG A 220 26.99 15.77 12.62
CA ARG A 220 27.97 14.70 12.88
C ARG A 220 29.43 15.22 12.91
N ASN A 221 29.66 16.41 12.40
CA ASN A 221 30.96 17.08 12.35
C ASN A 221 31.09 18.28 13.30
N SER A 222 30.12 18.53 14.20
CA SER A 222 30.23 19.64 15.15
C SER A 222 31.31 19.40 16.20
N ASP A 223 31.88 20.46 16.77
CA ASP A 223 32.90 20.35 17.82
C ASP A 223 32.30 19.90 19.16
N ASP A 224 33.16 19.40 20.07
CA ASP A 224 32.76 18.93 21.39
C ASP A 224 32.96 19.99 22.50
N THR A 225 32.17 19.86 23.57
CA THR A 225 32.35 20.61 24.83
C THR A 225 32.16 19.71 26.04
N ALA A 226 32.94 19.94 27.10
CA ALA A 226 32.70 19.34 28.41
C ALA A 226 31.92 20.26 29.36
N THR A 227 31.54 21.46 28.93
CA THR A 227 30.83 22.44 29.77
C THR A 227 29.33 22.32 29.55
N LYS A 228 28.57 22.13 30.64
CA LYS A 228 27.10 22.18 30.59
C LYS A 228 26.64 23.61 30.34
N THR A 229 25.55 23.76 29.60
CA THR A 229 24.82 25.03 29.50
C THR A 229 23.83 25.15 30.66
N ASP A 230 23.43 26.37 30.99
CA ASP A 230 22.41 26.72 31.98
C ASP A 230 21.02 26.97 31.35
N SER A 231 20.86 26.63 30.06
CA SER A 231 19.62 26.80 29.30
C SER A 231 19.19 25.49 28.64
N ILE A 232 17.88 25.36 28.36
CA ILE A 232 17.34 24.30 27.48
C ILE A 232 17.34 24.68 26.00
N THR A 233 17.58 25.95 25.69
CA THR A 233 17.70 26.49 24.33
C THR A 233 19.08 27.15 24.15
N PRO A 234 20.18 26.39 24.34
CA PRO A 234 21.49 26.90 24.00
C PRO A 234 21.52 27.31 22.53
N ASN A 235 22.25 28.38 22.22
CA ASN A 235 22.48 28.81 20.84
C ASN A 235 23.98 28.66 20.52
N ASN A 236 24.47 27.42 20.57
CA ASN A 236 25.83 27.08 20.18
C ASN A 236 25.84 25.68 19.56
N ALA A 237 26.69 25.46 18.57
CA ALA A 237 26.75 24.17 17.87
C ALA A 237 27.57 23.10 18.61
N LEU A 238 28.05 23.34 19.84
CA LEU A 238 28.95 22.39 20.51
C LEU A 238 28.18 21.19 21.05
N PHE A 239 28.64 19.98 20.75
CA PHE A 239 28.10 18.75 21.30
C PHE A 239 28.64 18.48 22.70
N PHE A 240 27.76 18.30 23.68
CA PHE A 240 28.24 18.00 25.03
C PHE A 240 28.71 16.54 25.15
N GLN A 241 29.99 16.35 25.48
CA GLN A 241 30.66 15.07 25.31
C GLN A 241 30.60 14.12 26.52
N ARG A 242 30.23 14.58 27.72
CA ARG A 242 30.30 13.73 28.92
C ARG A 242 29.08 12.80 29.06
N ASN A 243 29.24 11.69 29.77
CA ASN A 243 28.18 10.70 30.02
C ASN A 243 27.23 11.15 31.14
N GLU A 244 26.58 12.29 30.96
CA GLU A 244 25.65 12.91 31.90
C GLU A 244 24.66 13.81 31.13
N ASP A 245 23.83 14.58 31.84
CA ASP A 245 22.99 15.61 31.21
C ASP A 245 23.85 16.76 30.66
N TRP A 246 23.47 17.28 29.49
CA TRP A 246 24.17 18.36 28.79
C TRP A 246 23.87 19.75 29.35
N THR A 247 22.82 19.88 30.17
CA THR A 247 22.41 21.14 30.79
C THR A 247 22.29 21.01 32.31
N THR A 248 22.38 22.14 33.00
CA THR A 248 22.01 22.26 34.42
C THR A 248 20.56 22.73 34.62
N ALA A 249 19.88 23.14 33.54
CA ALA A 249 18.47 23.50 33.56
C ALA A 249 17.56 22.26 33.44
N ASP A 250 16.28 22.40 33.80
CA ASP A 250 15.24 21.39 33.54
C ASP A 250 15.61 19.98 34.05
N SER A 251 16.03 19.92 35.33
CA SER A 251 16.49 18.68 35.98
C SER A 251 15.40 17.61 36.10
N ASP A 252 14.12 17.98 35.94
CA ASP A 252 12.98 17.06 35.94
C ASP A 252 12.50 16.70 34.52
N TYR A 253 13.16 17.20 33.48
CA TYR A 253 12.86 17.01 32.05
C TYR A 253 11.50 17.57 31.59
N SER A 254 10.76 18.29 32.43
CA SER A 254 9.38 18.70 32.14
C SER A 254 9.29 19.61 30.90
N LEU A 255 10.22 20.55 30.75
CA LEU A 255 10.25 21.48 29.63
C LEU A 255 10.76 20.82 28.35
N ARG A 256 11.79 19.96 28.45
CA ARG A 256 12.35 19.24 27.29
C ARG A 256 11.39 18.21 26.71
N LEU A 257 10.66 17.48 27.57
CA LEU A 257 9.58 16.58 27.14
C LEU A 257 8.46 17.34 26.44
N ALA A 258 8.07 18.50 26.96
CA ALA A 258 7.07 19.36 26.33
C ALA A 258 7.54 19.87 24.96
N ALA A 259 8.79 20.34 24.85
CA ALA A 259 9.37 20.81 23.58
C ALA A 259 9.38 19.72 22.51
N TRP A 260 9.74 18.49 22.87
CA TRP A 260 9.76 17.35 21.95
C TRP A 260 8.39 16.74 21.67
N SER A 261 7.37 17.09 22.48
CA SER A 261 5.96 16.76 22.23
C SER A 261 5.25 17.79 21.35
N SER A 262 5.87 18.96 21.15
CA SER A 262 5.24 20.06 20.43
C SER A 262 4.98 19.72 18.97
N ILE A 263 3.81 20.14 18.48
CA ILE A 263 3.31 19.92 17.12
C ILE A 263 3.16 21.22 16.33
N ASP A 264 3.48 22.38 16.92
CA ASP A 264 3.35 23.69 16.28
C ASP A 264 4.62 24.12 15.54
N GLY A 265 5.61 23.23 15.44
CA GLY A 265 6.91 23.51 14.82
C GLY A 265 7.95 24.15 15.75
N SER A 266 7.62 24.41 17.03
CA SER A 266 8.60 24.88 18.03
C SER A 266 9.55 23.79 18.54
N GLY A 267 9.22 22.52 18.31
CA GLY A 267 10.09 21.37 18.57
C GLY A 267 11.15 21.17 17.48
N ILE A 268 11.75 19.97 17.45
CA ILE A 268 12.69 19.60 16.39
C ILE A 268 12.00 18.97 15.17
N CYS A 269 10.76 18.53 15.31
CA CYS A 269 9.99 17.90 14.25
C CYS A 269 9.14 18.92 13.47
N PRO A 270 8.76 18.62 12.21
CA PRO A 270 7.82 19.44 11.43
C PRO A 270 6.47 19.67 12.14
N VAL A 271 5.72 20.69 11.72
CA VAL A 271 4.34 20.91 12.24
C VAL A 271 3.49 19.65 12.06
N GLY A 272 2.70 19.31 13.09
CA GLY A 272 1.91 18.08 13.15
C GLY A 272 2.71 16.84 13.56
N TYR A 273 4.04 16.88 13.48
CA TYR A 273 4.93 15.80 13.90
C TYR A 273 5.58 16.09 15.25
N ARG A 274 5.93 15.02 15.97
CA ARG A 274 6.65 15.09 17.24
C ARG A 274 7.65 13.96 17.38
N VAL A 275 8.49 14.02 18.41
CA VAL A 275 9.36 12.89 18.77
C VAL A 275 8.46 11.75 19.32
N PRO A 276 8.62 10.51 18.87
CA PRO A 276 7.78 9.40 19.28
C PRO A 276 8.02 9.02 20.74
N THR A 277 7.00 8.49 21.40
CA THR A 277 7.15 7.85 22.71
C THR A 277 7.82 6.48 22.57
N GLY A 278 8.32 5.95 23.67
CA GLY A 278 8.92 4.61 23.71
C GLY A 278 7.90 3.52 23.37
N ALA A 279 6.65 3.70 23.77
CA ALA A 279 5.57 2.77 23.43
C ALA A 279 5.31 2.73 21.91
N GLU A 280 5.29 3.89 21.24
CA GLU A 280 5.12 3.98 19.78
C GLU A 280 6.30 3.33 19.04
N LEU A 281 7.53 3.56 19.49
CA LEU A 281 8.72 2.91 18.92
C LEU A 281 8.71 1.39 19.13
N LEU A 282 8.27 0.91 20.29
CA LEU A 282 8.16 -0.54 20.55
C LEU A 282 7.04 -1.19 19.74
N ALA A 283 5.91 -0.51 19.53
CA ALA A 283 4.83 -0.97 18.68
C ALA A 283 5.30 -1.07 17.22
N GLU A 284 6.00 -0.05 16.73
CA GLU A 284 6.64 -0.07 15.41
C GLU A 284 7.62 -1.24 15.30
N ARG A 285 8.53 -1.39 16.26
CA ARG A 285 9.48 -2.50 16.32
C ARG A 285 8.81 -3.87 16.28
N ALA A 286 7.71 -4.04 17.01
CA ALA A 286 6.97 -5.30 17.04
C ALA A 286 6.29 -5.68 15.71
N SER A 287 6.13 -4.74 14.77
CA SER A 287 5.56 -4.99 13.44
C SER A 287 6.56 -5.60 12.45
N TRP A 288 7.86 -5.57 12.76
CA TRP A 288 8.89 -6.04 11.83
C TRP A 288 8.96 -7.57 11.79
N SER A 289 9.42 -8.12 10.66
CA SER A 289 9.67 -9.56 10.49
C SER A 289 10.70 -10.11 11.49
N GLY A 290 11.59 -9.24 11.98
CA GLY A 290 12.53 -9.54 13.05
C GLY A 290 12.97 -8.28 13.78
N ASN A 291 13.13 -8.40 15.10
CA ASN A 291 13.61 -7.32 15.96
C ASN A 291 15.15 -7.16 15.86
N ASN A 292 15.65 -6.88 14.66
CA ASN A 292 17.06 -6.70 14.32
C ASN A 292 17.21 -5.72 13.13
N ASN A 293 18.44 -5.38 12.75
CA ASN A 293 18.68 -4.40 11.68
C ASN A 293 18.10 -4.82 10.34
N ALA A 294 18.11 -6.12 10.02
CA ALA A 294 17.54 -6.62 8.77
C ALA A 294 16.02 -6.44 8.73
N GLY A 295 15.31 -6.77 9.83
CA GLY A 295 13.87 -6.56 9.92
C GLY A 295 13.48 -5.08 9.98
N ALA A 296 14.29 -4.24 10.66
CA ALA A 296 14.07 -2.80 10.71
C ALA A 296 14.30 -2.10 9.35
N PHE A 297 15.29 -2.55 8.57
CA PHE A 297 15.52 -2.07 7.21
C PHE A 297 14.45 -2.59 6.24
N ALA A 298 13.99 -3.83 6.41
CA ALA A 298 12.94 -4.42 5.59
C ALA A 298 11.53 -3.90 5.92
N SER A 299 11.36 -3.13 7.00
CA SER A 299 10.08 -2.49 7.32
C SER A 299 9.80 -1.31 6.39
N ASN A 300 8.54 -0.87 6.37
CA ASN A 300 8.13 0.31 5.59
C ASN A 300 8.93 1.58 5.96
N LEU A 301 9.44 1.69 7.19
CA LEU A 301 10.21 2.84 7.64
C LEU A 301 11.70 2.78 7.28
N LYS A 302 12.20 1.61 6.86
CA LYS A 302 13.60 1.35 6.51
C LYS A 302 14.59 1.96 7.52
N LEU A 303 14.41 1.66 8.81
CA LEU A 303 15.22 2.28 9.86
C LEU A 303 16.68 1.80 9.78
N PRO A 304 17.67 2.69 9.57
CA PRO A 304 19.07 2.30 9.52
C PRO A 304 19.64 2.00 10.91
N ALA A 305 20.74 1.24 10.95
CA ALA A 305 21.63 1.06 12.07
C ALA A 305 22.47 2.32 12.32
N ALA A 306 21.78 3.44 12.59
CA ALA A 306 22.41 4.74 12.74
C ALA A 306 23.43 4.77 13.88
N ALA A 307 24.55 5.42 13.64
CA ALA A 307 25.59 5.63 14.63
C ALA A 307 25.06 6.41 15.86
N GLN A 308 25.83 6.38 16.95
CA GLN A 308 25.57 7.21 18.12
C GLN A 308 26.73 8.17 18.36
N ARG A 309 26.47 9.29 19.03
CA ARG A 309 27.52 10.18 19.51
C ARG A 309 27.58 10.19 21.03
N LYS A 310 28.74 9.90 21.61
CA LYS A 310 28.96 9.93 23.07
C LYS A 310 30.46 10.01 23.36
N GLN A 311 30.85 10.61 24.48
CA GLN A 311 32.24 10.61 24.94
C GLN A 311 33.25 11.20 23.93
N GLY A 312 32.84 12.26 23.22
CA GLY A 312 33.75 13.05 22.36
C GLY A 312 33.93 12.48 20.95
N GLY A 313 32.97 11.67 20.47
CA GLY A 313 33.04 11.14 19.13
C GLY A 313 31.82 10.34 18.69
N ILE A 314 31.79 10.08 17.38
CA ILE A 314 30.81 9.19 16.76
C ILE A 314 31.31 7.76 16.93
N GLN A 315 30.45 6.91 17.45
CA GLN A 315 30.68 5.48 17.54
C GLN A 315 29.79 4.78 16.53
N ASN A 316 30.43 4.21 15.51
CA ASN A 316 29.80 3.26 14.62
C ASN A 316 29.31 2.09 15.47
N SER A 317 28.10 1.62 15.17
CA SER A 317 27.44 0.58 15.92
C SER A 317 26.76 -0.34 14.94
N ASP A 318 26.82 -1.64 15.20
CA ASP A 318 26.06 -2.65 14.45
C ASP A 318 24.56 -2.62 14.84
N ASP A 319 24.03 -1.48 15.29
CA ASP A 319 22.68 -1.33 15.83
C ASP A 319 22.25 0.13 15.75
N GLY A 320 20.97 0.40 15.51
CA GLY A 320 20.42 1.75 15.40
C GLY A 320 19.89 2.28 16.73
N PHE A 321 20.10 3.59 16.97
CA PHE A 321 19.66 4.27 18.20
C PHE A 321 18.70 5.40 17.92
N TYR A 322 17.54 5.36 18.57
CA TYR A 322 16.44 6.30 18.35
C TYR A 322 15.96 6.87 19.67
N TRP A 323 15.86 8.19 19.77
CA TRP A 323 15.28 8.80 20.96
C TRP A 323 13.79 8.49 21.12
N ALA A 324 13.38 8.25 22.37
CA ALA A 324 11.99 8.14 22.79
C ALA A 324 11.64 9.30 23.73
N ASN A 325 10.50 9.94 23.51
CA ASN A 325 10.08 11.13 24.24
C ASN A 325 9.30 10.79 25.53
N ASN A 326 9.95 10.06 26.44
CA ASN A 326 9.43 9.78 27.78
C ASN A 326 10.55 9.30 28.71
N LEU A 327 10.26 9.32 30.02
CA LEU A 327 11.13 8.76 31.04
C LEU A 327 10.81 7.29 31.29
N ASN A 328 11.81 6.53 31.74
CA ASN A 328 11.61 5.20 32.32
C ASN A 328 11.11 5.34 33.78
N SER A 329 10.83 4.20 34.44
CA SER A 329 10.41 4.17 35.84
C SER A 329 11.47 4.68 36.84
N SER A 330 12.73 4.79 36.41
CA SER A 330 13.84 5.34 37.19
C SER A 330 14.05 6.85 36.96
N GLY A 331 13.28 7.47 36.07
CA GLY A 331 13.40 8.89 35.73
C GLY A 331 14.44 9.20 34.65
N ASP A 332 15.05 8.20 34.00
CA ASP A 332 15.97 8.42 32.88
C ASP A 332 15.21 8.59 31.56
N VAL A 333 15.70 9.48 30.69
CA VAL A 333 15.23 9.57 29.32
C VAL A 333 15.54 8.28 28.55
N GLN A 334 14.64 7.88 27.67
CA GLN A 334 14.72 6.59 27.00
C GLN A 334 15.21 6.72 25.56
N ARG A 335 16.00 5.74 25.12
CA ARG A 335 16.24 5.46 23.70
C ARG A 335 15.76 4.07 23.35
N MET A 336 15.33 3.86 22.12
CA MET A 336 15.24 2.53 21.52
C MET A 336 16.57 2.15 20.86
N THR A 337 16.94 0.88 21.03
CA THR A 337 17.88 0.16 20.18
C THR A 337 17.08 -0.77 19.27
N ILE A 338 17.42 -0.85 17.98
CA ILE A 338 16.71 -1.72 17.03
C ILE A 338 16.71 -3.17 17.55
N SER A 339 17.87 -3.68 17.97
CA SER A 339 17.98 -5.08 18.37
C SER A 339 17.37 -5.41 19.74
N ARG A 340 17.45 -4.50 20.72
CA ARG A 340 17.14 -4.82 22.14
C ARG A 340 15.97 -4.04 22.75
N GLY A 341 15.36 -3.08 22.05
CA GLY A 341 14.26 -2.28 22.58
C GLY A 341 14.73 -1.10 23.44
N LEU A 342 13.95 -0.72 24.46
CA LEU A 342 14.14 0.53 25.21
C LEU A 342 15.17 0.42 26.35
N PHE A 343 16.01 1.44 26.48
CA PHE A 343 16.98 1.61 27.57
C PHE A 343 17.02 3.05 28.06
N GLY A 344 17.22 3.23 29.37
CA GLY A 344 17.53 4.53 29.95
C GLY A 344 18.93 5.01 29.52
N ARG A 345 19.05 6.31 29.24
CA ARG A 345 20.33 6.94 28.88
C ARG A 345 20.46 8.36 29.44
N PRO A 346 21.69 8.84 29.64
CA PRO A 346 21.92 10.25 29.89
C PRO A 346 21.52 11.10 28.68
N ALA A 347 20.88 12.24 28.95
CA ALA A 347 20.40 13.18 27.94
C ALA A 347 21.51 13.77 27.06
N GLY A 348 22.76 13.81 27.52
CA GLY A 348 23.91 14.28 26.74
C GLY A 348 24.36 13.33 25.63
N SER A 349 23.76 12.14 25.50
CA SER A 349 24.05 11.26 24.37
C SER A 349 23.44 11.79 23.06
N GLY A 350 24.01 11.44 21.92
CA GLY A 350 23.54 11.84 20.59
C GLY A 350 22.94 10.65 19.85
N PHE A 351 21.63 10.67 19.59
CA PHE A 351 20.92 9.62 18.83
C PHE A 351 20.03 10.21 17.75
N SER A 352 19.67 9.37 16.77
CA SER A 352 18.77 9.75 15.70
C SER A 352 17.35 9.97 16.21
N VAL A 353 16.59 10.74 15.45
CA VAL A 353 15.17 11.00 15.69
C VAL A 353 14.40 10.65 14.43
N ARG A 354 13.37 9.82 14.57
CA ARG A 354 12.39 9.52 13.53
C ARG A 354 11.05 10.07 14.00
N CYS A 355 10.64 11.22 13.48
CA CYS A 355 9.42 11.89 13.95
C CYS A 355 8.16 11.09 13.54
N ILE A 356 7.14 11.16 14.38
CA ILE A 356 5.84 10.52 14.19
C ILE A 356 4.76 11.60 14.08
N LEU A 357 3.78 11.40 13.20
CA LEU A 357 2.62 12.27 13.06
C LEU A 357 1.75 12.15 14.30
N ASN A 358 1.39 13.29 14.89
CA ASN A 358 0.48 13.30 16.02
C ASN A 358 -0.92 12.91 15.57
N GLU A 359 -1.63 12.15 16.40
CA GLU A 359 -3.01 11.77 16.10
C GLU A 359 -3.90 13.01 15.91
N GLY A 360 -4.75 12.97 14.89
CA GLY A 360 -5.60 14.09 14.50
C GLY A 360 -4.88 15.23 13.76
N SER A 361 -3.59 15.10 13.45
CA SER A 361 -2.85 16.05 12.59
C SER A 361 -2.89 15.65 11.11
N THR A 362 -2.65 16.60 10.22
CA THR A 362 -2.55 16.38 8.77
C THR A 362 -1.17 15.83 8.40
N SER A 363 -1.10 14.91 7.43
CA SER A 363 0.16 14.33 6.94
C SER A 363 1.07 15.35 6.28
N VAL A 364 0.48 16.36 5.62
CA VAL A 364 1.18 17.53 5.12
C VAL A 364 1.16 18.61 6.21
N PRO A 365 2.34 18.98 6.77
CA PRO A 365 2.45 20.10 7.69
C PRO A 365 1.97 21.38 7.03
N MET A 366 1.31 22.25 7.80
CA MET A 366 1.09 23.61 7.32
C MET A 366 2.43 24.30 7.06
N PRO A 367 2.55 25.12 5.99
CA PRO A 367 3.77 25.86 5.73
C PRO A 367 4.08 26.77 6.93
N VAL A 368 5.16 26.45 7.63
CA VAL A 368 5.80 27.32 8.61
C VAL A 368 7.11 27.83 8.02
N ALA A 369 7.47 29.07 8.37
CA ALA A 369 8.78 29.59 8.01
C ALA A 369 9.86 28.59 8.46
N PRO A 370 10.79 28.19 7.58
CA PRO A 370 11.84 27.27 7.97
C PRO A 370 12.58 27.83 9.18
N LEU A 371 12.89 26.96 10.15
CA LEU A 371 13.85 27.32 11.19
C LEU A 371 15.15 27.62 10.45
N THR A 372 15.57 28.88 10.44
CA THR A 372 16.86 29.29 9.88
C THR A 372 17.97 28.72 10.75
N ILE A 373 18.33 27.45 10.52
CA ILE A 373 19.63 26.92 10.89
C ILE A 373 20.60 27.62 9.94
N THR A 374 21.39 28.56 10.47
CA THR A 374 22.35 29.30 9.65
C THR A 374 23.30 28.29 8.99
N ASP A 375 23.28 28.29 7.67
CA ASP A 375 24.05 27.43 6.78
C ASP A 375 25.52 27.35 7.22
N GLN A 376 25.98 26.14 7.54
CA GLN A 376 27.38 25.76 7.69
C GLN A 376 27.64 24.58 6.75
N THR A 377 27.42 24.79 5.45
CA THR A 377 27.94 23.99 4.35
C THR A 377 29.46 23.88 4.44
N SER A 378 29.93 23.01 5.32
CA SER A 378 31.25 22.41 5.23
C SER A 378 31.05 20.97 4.75
N GLU A 379 31.66 20.66 3.60
CA GLU A 379 31.62 19.36 2.97
C GLU A 379 31.87 18.25 4.00
N ILE A 380 31.05 17.20 3.92
CA ILE A 380 31.24 15.96 4.67
C ILE A 380 32.52 15.32 4.14
N VAL A 381 33.65 15.57 4.82
CA VAL A 381 34.84 14.74 4.65
C VAL A 381 34.74 13.62 5.67
N GLU A 382 34.21 12.48 5.24
CA GLU A 382 34.25 11.26 6.03
C GLU A 382 35.70 10.77 6.10
N ASN A 383 36.24 10.65 7.31
CA ASN A 383 37.43 9.84 7.52
C ASN A 383 37.03 8.38 7.32
N SER A 384 37.28 7.86 6.12
CA SER A 384 37.19 6.44 5.84
C SER A 384 38.16 5.68 6.74
N ALA A 385 37.69 4.52 7.20
CA ALA A 385 38.44 3.53 7.97
C ALA A 385 39.89 3.35 7.50
N ASN A 386 40.80 3.23 8.46
CA ASN A 386 41.89 2.28 8.30
C ASN A 386 42.09 1.53 9.62
N GLY A 387 41.60 0.30 9.62
CA GLY A 387 42.00 -0.71 10.58
C GLY A 387 43.35 -1.33 10.18
N THR A 388 44.07 -1.75 11.22
CA THR A 388 45.14 -2.75 11.28
C THR A 388 46.50 -2.46 10.63
N ALA A 389 47.54 -2.32 11.46
CA ALA A 389 48.44 -3.43 11.81
C ALA A 389 48.93 -3.26 13.26
#